data_AF-A0A4Q7AJ33-F1
#
_entry.id   AF-A0A4Q7AJ33-F1
#
_cell.length_a   1.000
_cell.length_b   1.000
_cell.length_c   1.000
_cell.angle_alpha   90.00
_cell.angle_beta   90.00
_cell.angle_gamma   90.00
#
_symmetry.space_group_name_H-M   'P 1'
#
loop_
_entity.id
_entity.type
_entity.pdbx_description
1 polymer ?
#
loop_
_entity_poly.entity_id
_entity_poly.type
_entity_poly.pdbx_seq_one_letter_code
_entity_poly.pdbx_strand_id
1 'polypeptide(L)'
;MSLLRRWFDPIRSSWFYQKPVRQEVLSTEQGLSIYLRLDDVYSYLAVQQLPQLEEILNDDLKPLKVIISNTSAEPPNGMSIEEWRNYSLEDARILANQHRFSYDDEKPEQPSAEALQQAEIILRNTPLTGQNFLYLLEDVFHMLWQQQYGKLRTLYVMASKHQKPQSFPERIFDQTPVLESYFEFGGRKYHAVDDLLRLTRRLKQQKLLIDNPIFLINHIEWREHLMSDAEELAEIQAMHPELDLYIALEDPISWLLLAYIKEELANYYNIQLNLHPLSYHGRDFFDWSLATRLSKRTEVKFTPFCRPTVDSTLNMARLYYSVPEEQRIDAMYDILQAVWTKGRDLSFKAHVQQIQQDLGIEKLTDEDVEALLKTNDQLCAEKHQPDFPVLELRIEGKRYVFNSLYRVWMIESIFSNVLEQKYKAENEQERAQHITQDQDIEETNDEKREM
;
A
#
# COMPACT_ATOMS: atom_id res chain seq x y z
N MET A 1 -29.93 18.70 23.72
CA MET A 1 -30.37 17.88 22.57
C MET A 1 -30.12 16.41 22.88
N SER A 2 -31.07 15.56 22.50
CA SER A 2 -31.53 14.36 23.21
C SER A 2 -30.59 13.14 23.24
N LEU A 3 -30.56 12.45 24.38
CA LEU A 3 -30.00 11.11 24.65
C LEU A 3 -30.41 10.04 23.61
N LEU A 4 -31.50 10.24 22.88
CA LEU A 4 -31.98 9.32 21.84
C LEU A 4 -31.07 9.23 20.60
N ARG A 5 -30.24 10.25 20.31
CA ARG A 5 -29.22 10.16 19.23
C ARG A 5 -27.98 9.35 19.63
N ARG A 6 -27.72 9.12 20.92
CA ARG A 6 -26.51 8.43 21.43
C ARG A 6 -26.59 6.90 21.35
N TRP A 7 -27.79 6.35 21.33
CA TRP A 7 -28.02 4.91 21.20
C TRP A 7 -28.28 4.47 19.75
N PHE A 8 -28.76 5.41 18.93
CA PHE A 8 -28.94 5.24 17.48
C PHE A 8 -27.93 6.11 16.74
N ASP A 9 -26.64 5.78 16.85
CA ASP A 9 -25.76 6.09 15.73
C ASP A 9 -26.25 5.21 14.56
N PRO A 10 -26.81 5.80 13.48
CA PRO A 10 -27.37 5.04 12.36
C PRO A 10 -26.35 4.08 11.77
N ILE A 11 -25.04 4.34 11.94
CA ILE A 11 -23.94 3.50 11.46
C ILE A 11 -23.71 2.31 12.41
N ARG A 12 -23.70 2.51 13.74
CA ARG A 12 -23.68 1.38 14.70
C ARG A 12 -24.88 0.46 14.47
N SER A 13 -26.08 1.01 14.28
CA SER A 13 -27.30 0.22 14.11
C SER A 13 -27.49 -0.34 12.70
N SER A 14 -26.98 0.30 11.64
CA SER A 14 -27.04 -0.31 10.30
C SER A 14 -25.95 -1.36 10.13
N TRP A 15 -24.70 -1.11 10.52
CA TRP A 15 -23.61 -2.07 10.34
C TRP A 15 -23.75 -3.33 11.19
N PHE A 16 -24.23 -3.22 12.44
CA PHE A 16 -24.42 -4.38 13.31
C PHE A 16 -25.62 -5.26 12.88
N TYR A 17 -26.66 -4.65 12.29
CA TYR A 17 -27.88 -5.35 11.84
C TYR A 17 -27.85 -5.71 10.33
N GLN A 18 -27.04 -5.03 9.53
CA GLN A 18 -26.76 -5.28 8.12
C GLN A 18 -25.31 -5.73 7.95
N LYS A 19 -24.81 -6.64 8.81
CA LYS A 19 -23.63 -7.41 8.41
C LYS A 19 -24.03 -8.09 7.10
N PRO A 20 -23.40 -7.77 5.95
CA PRO A 20 -23.73 -8.45 4.72
C PRO A 20 -23.56 -9.94 5.01
N VAL A 21 -24.64 -10.70 4.82
CA VAL A 21 -24.60 -12.15 4.96
C VAL A 21 -23.44 -12.59 4.09
N ARG A 22 -22.41 -13.15 4.71
CA ARG A 22 -21.18 -13.49 4.03
C ARG A 22 -21.57 -14.56 3.02
N GLN A 23 -21.72 -14.18 1.75
CA GLN A 23 -21.92 -15.17 0.69
C GLN A 23 -20.67 -16.04 0.69
N GLU A 24 -20.82 -17.28 1.16
CA GLU A 24 -19.75 -18.25 1.26
C GLU A 24 -19.28 -18.66 -0.13
N VAL A 25 -20.22 -18.72 -1.08
CA VAL A 25 -20.01 -19.06 -2.49
C VAL A 25 -20.43 -17.87 -3.35
N LEU A 26 -19.56 -17.46 -4.26
CA LEU A 26 -19.81 -16.41 -5.25
C LEU A 26 -20.19 -17.06 -6.58
N SER A 27 -21.03 -16.38 -7.37
CA SER A 27 -21.43 -16.91 -8.67
C SER A 27 -20.22 -16.99 -9.61
N THR A 28 -20.11 -18.11 -10.32
CA THR A 28 -19.13 -18.34 -11.39
C THR A 28 -19.71 -18.03 -12.77
N GLU A 29 -20.99 -17.67 -12.89
CA GLU A 29 -21.68 -17.45 -14.18
C GLU A 29 -21.00 -16.38 -15.05
N GLN A 30 -20.41 -15.37 -14.42
CA GLN A 30 -19.68 -14.30 -15.11
C GLN A 30 -18.19 -14.61 -15.29
N GLY A 31 -17.70 -15.74 -14.79
CA GLY A 31 -16.28 -16.09 -14.77
C GLY A 31 -15.45 -15.17 -13.87
N LEU A 32 -14.12 -15.20 -14.06
CA LEU A 32 -13.20 -14.24 -13.49
C LEU A 32 -12.83 -13.20 -14.56
N SER A 33 -12.90 -11.93 -14.20
CA SER A 33 -12.56 -10.82 -15.09
C SER A 33 -11.43 -9.98 -14.51
N ILE A 34 -10.56 -9.41 -15.35
CA ILE A 34 -9.57 -8.40 -14.96
C ILE A 34 -9.73 -7.15 -15.81
N TYR A 35 -9.75 -6.00 -15.15
CA TYR A 35 -9.79 -4.68 -15.76
C TYR A 35 -8.38 -4.09 -15.72
N LEU A 36 -7.90 -3.71 -16.90
CA LEU A 36 -6.54 -3.22 -17.15
C LEU A 36 -6.57 -1.92 -17.94
N ARG A 37 -5.49 -1.16 -17.84
CA ARG A 37 -5.17 0.01 -18.64
C ARG A 37 -3.73 -0.09 -19.12
N LEU A 38 -3.49 0.19 -20.40
CA LEU A 38 -2.14 0.09 -20.97
C LEU A 38 -1.17 1.16 -20.41
N ASP A 39 -1.72 2.28 -19.92
CA ASP A 39 -1.02 3.41 -19.30
C ASP A 39 -1.07 3.37 -17.76
N ASP A 40 -1.53 2.27 -17.17
CA ASP A 40 -1.53 2.05 -15.72
C ASP A 40 -0.38 1.11 -15.31
N VAL A 41 0.48 1.58 -14.42
CA VAL A 41 1.63 0.83 -13.94
C VAL A 41 1.21 -0.37 -13.07
N TYR A 42 0.10 -0.27 -12.35
CA TYR A 42 -0.43 -1.40 -11.59
C TYR A 42 -0.94 -2.50 -12.52
N SER A 43 -1.52 -2.13 -13.67
CA SER A 43 -1.85 -3.07 -14.74
C SER A 43 -0.60 -3.81 -15.25
N TYR A 44 0.54 -3.11 -15.38
CA TYR A 44 1.81 -3.75 -15.75
C TYR A 44 2.28 -4.77 -14.72
N LEU A 45 2.20 -4.46 -13.42
CA LEU A 45 2.55 -5.42 -12.38
C LEU A 45 1.58 -6.61 -12.38
N ALA A 46 0.29 -6.37 -12.57
CA ALA A 46 -0.74 -7.40 -12.56
C ALA A 46 -0.59 -8.40 -13.71
N VAL A 47 -0.25 -7.96 -14.92
CA VAL A 47 -0.16 -8.86 -16.10
C VAL A 47 0.90 -9.95 -15.95
N GLN A 48 1.97 -9.68 -15.20
CA GLN A 48 3.06 -10.63 -14.93
C GLN A 48 2.62 -11.85 -14.09
N GLN A 49 1.41 -11.83 -13.53
CA GLN A 49 0.87 -12.93 -12.73
C GLN A 49 -0.25 -13.69 -13.45
N LEU A 50 -0.78 -13.16 -14.56
CA LEU A 50 -1.97 -13.73 -15.22
C LEU A 50 -1.73 -15.08 -15.87
N PRO A 51 -0.59 -15.36 -16.55
CA PRO A 51 -0.37 -16.68 -17.13
C PRO A 51 -0.36 -17.80 -16.10
N GLN A 52 0.26 -17.57 -14.93
CA GLN A 52 0.28 -18.50 -13.82
C GLN A 52 -1.09 -18.62 -13.15
N LEU A 53 -1.81 -17.50 -13.00
CA LEU A 53 -3.18 -17.53 -12.48
C LEU A 53 -4.09 -18.37 -13.38
N GLU A 54 -4.09 -18.11 -14.70
CA GLU A 54 -4.86 -18.86 -15.69
C GLU A 54 -4.55 -20.35 -15.60
N GLU A 55 -3.28 -20.74 -15.51
CA GLU A 55 -2.89 -22.16 -15.41
C GLU A 55 -3.62 -22.88 -14.27
N ILE A 56 -3.64 -22.26 -13.08
CA ILE A 56 -4.20 -22.86 -11.88
C ILE A 56 -5.72 -22.65 -11.72
N LEU A 57 -6.39 -21.90 -12.59
CA LEU A 57 -7.85 -21.78 -12.56
C LEU A 57 -8.52 -23.10 -12.96
N ASN A 58 -9.65 -23.39 -12.34
CA ASN A 58 -10.57 -24.43 -12.80
C ASN A 58 -11.21 -24.00 -14.14
N ASP A 59 -11.55 -24.98 -14.99
CA ASP A 59 -12.26 -24.81 -16.25
C ASP A 59 -13.54 -23.98 -16.13
N ASP A 60 -14.24 -24.02 -14.99
CA ASP A 60 -15.44 -23.19 -14.72
C ASP A 60 -15.17 -21.67 -14.78
N LEU A 61 -13.91 -21.25 -14.62
CA LEU A 61 -13.49 -19.85 -14.68
C LEU A 61 -12.65 -19.53 -15.92
N LYS A 62 -12.32 -20.53 -16.73
CA LYS A 62 -11.52 -20.36 -17.94
C LYS A 62 -12.40 -20.05 -19.16
N PRO A 63 -11.92 -19.24 -20.10
CA PRO A 63 -10.69 -18.44 -20.00
C PRO A 63 -10.88 -17.21 -19.09
N LEU A 64 -9.80 -16.73 -18.47
CA LEU A 64 -9.77 -15.43 -17.81
C LEU A 64 -10.23 -14.34 -18.78
N LYS A 65 -11.24 -13.56 -18.38
CA LYS A 65 -11.74 -12.43 -19.18
C LYS A 65 -10.87 -11.21 -18.95
N VAL A 66 -10.32 -10.66 -20.01
CA VAL A 66 -9.46 -9.47 -19.99
C VAL A 66 -10.21 -8.29 -20.59
N ILE A 67 -10.39 -7.25 -19.79
CA ILE A 67 -11.00 -5.98 -20.18
C ILE A 67 -9.91 -4.91 -20.20
N ILE A 68 -9.61 -4.36 -21.37
CA ILE A 68 -8.64 -3.27 -21.53
C ILE A 68 -9.42 -1.98 -21.77
N SER A 69 -9.37 -1.09 -20.79
CA SER A 69 -9.94 0.25 -20.91
C SER A 69 -8.89 1.24 -21.40
N ASN A 70 -9.35 2.24 -22.16
CA ASN A 70 -8.54 3.41 -22.52
C ASN A 70 -8.90 4.65 -21.70
N THR A 71 -9.71 4.49 -20.64
CA THR A 71 -10.25 5.60 -19.84
C THR A 71 -9.76 5.51 -18.41
N SER A 72 -9.00 6.52 -17.98
CA SER A 72 -8.65 6.72 -16.58
C SER A 72 -9.86 7.15 -15.76
N ALA A 73 -10.01 6.60 -14.56
CA ALA A 73 -10.85 7.23 -13.54
C ALA A 73 -10.16 8.47 -12.94
N GLU A 74 -10.91 9.28 -12.21
CA GLU A 74 -10.39 10.46 -11.52
C GLU A 74 -9.43 10.06 -10.40
N PRO A 75 -8.27 10.74 -10.26
CA PRO A 75 -7.40 10.57 -9.11
C PRO A 75 -8.12 10.74 -7.77
N PRO A 76 -7.69 10.02 -6.72
CA PRO A 76 -8.32 10.11 -5.41
C PRO A 76 -8.04 11.46 -4.74
N ASN A 77 -8.91 11.83 -3.81
CA ASN A 77 -8.68 12.89 -2.82
C ASN A 77 -8.23 14.25 -3.39
N GLY A 78 -8.67 14.59 -4.60
CA GLY A 78 -8.38 15.88 -5.23
C GLY A 78 -6.95 16.03 -5.76
N MET A 79 -6.17 14.93 -5.83
CA MET A 79 -4.87 14.94 -6.48
C MET A 79 -4.98 15.32 -7.96
N SER A 80 -3.94 16.00 -8.46
CA SER A 80 -3.77 16.16 -9.90
C SER A 80 -3.37 14.84 -10.56
N ILE A 81 -3.59 14.74 -11.88
CA ILE A 81 -3.19 13.58 -12.68
C ILE A 81 -1.67 13.33 -12.57
N GLU A 82 -0.88 14.40 -12.51
CA GLU A 82 0.58 14.31 -12.41
C GLU A 82 1.03 13.78 -11.05
N GLU A 83 0.43 14.26 -9.96
CA GLU A 83 0.71 13.74 -8.62
C GLU A 83 0.37 12.26 -8.50
N TRP A 84 -0.81 11.86 -8.98
CA TRP A 84 -1.24 10.47 -8.99
C TRP A 84 -0.28 9.59 -9.80
N ARG A 85 0.13 10.06 -10.97
CA ARG A 85 1.10 9.35 -11.81
C ARG A 85 2.43 9.15 -11.08
N ASN A 86 2.99 10.22 -10.51
CA ASN A 86 4.29 10.16 -9.84
C ASN A 86 4.23 9.24 -8.62
N TYR A 87 3.16 9.33 -7.83
CA TYR A 87 2.89 8.40 -6.73
C TYR A 87 2.86 6.95 -7.22
N SER A 88 2.05 6.67 -8.25
CA SER A 88 1.84 5.30 -8.73
C SER A 88 3.13 4.66 -9.23
N LEU A 89 4.00 5.42 -9.91
CA LEU A 89 5.30 4.95 -10.36
C LEU A 89 6.22 4.59 -9.18
N GLU A 90 6.26 5.43 -8.15
CA GLU A 90 7.13 5.18 -6.99
C GLU A 90 6.62 3.99 -6.16
N ASP A 91 5.30 3.91 -5.94
CA ASP A 91 4.68 2.78 -5.26
C ASP A 91 4.87 1.46 -6.04
N ALA A 92 4.71 1.49 -7.36
CA ALA A 92 4.93 0.33 -8.21
C ALA A 92 6.39 -0.15 -8.18
N ARG A 93 7.36 0.76 -8.09
CA ARG A 93 8.79 0.41 -7.92
C ARG A 93 9.01 -0.38 -6.64
N ILE A 94 8.40 0.04 -5.54
CA ILE A 94 8.49 -0.65 -4.25
C ILE A 94 7.84 -2.04 -4.33
N LEU A 95 6.63 -2.12 -4.87
CA LEU A 95 5.91 -3.38 -5.07
C LEU A 95 6.67 -4.34 -5.98
N ALA A 96 7.28 -3.83 -7.04
CA ALA A 96 8.06 -4.62 -7.98
C ALA A 96 9.27 -5.25 -7.31
N ASN A 97 10.01 -4.48 -6.51
CA ASN A 97 11.13 -5.02 -5.74
C ASN A 97 10.65 -6.10 -4.75
N GLN A 98 9.58 -5.83 -4.00
CA GLN A 98 9.04 -6.77 -3.02
C GLN A 98 8.61 -8.10 -3.65
N HIS A 99 7.87 -8.04 -4.75
CA HIS A 99 7.29 -9.22 -5.39
C HIS A 99 8.14 -9.78 -6.53
N ARG A 100 9.33 -9.19 -6.75
CA ARG A 100 10.27 -9.55 -7.82
C ARG A 100 9.65 -9.45 -9.21
N PHE A 101 8.83 -8.42 -9.42
CA PHE A 101 8.32 -8.10 -10.74
C PHE A 101 9.41 -7.43 -11.58
N SER A 102 9.30 -7.61 -12.90
CA SER A 102 10.09 -6.83 -13.85
C SER A 102 9.63 -5.38 -13.80
N TYR A 103 10.55 -4.45 -13.54
CA TYR A 103 10.29 -3.01 -13.50
C TYR A 103 11.53 -2.25 -13.94
N ASP A 104 11.36 -1.11 -14.61
CA ASP A 104 12.49 -0.24 -14.95
C ASP A 104 12.78 0.66 -13.75
N ASP A 105 13.76 0.23 -12.94
CA ASP A 105 14.17 0.96 -11.74
C ASP A 105 14.99 2.22 -12.06
N GLU A 106 15.54 2.36 -13.27
CA GLU A 106 16.39 3.50 -13.64
C GLU A 106 15.54 4.69 -14.10
N LYS A 107 14.60 4.44 -15.02
CA LYS A 107 13.76 5.49 -15.63
C LYS A 107 12.35 4.97 -15.94
N PRO A 108 11.49 4.82 -14.93
CA PRO A 108 10.10 4.48 -15.17
C PRO A 108 9.40 5.63 -15.90
N GLU A 109 9.10 5.42 -17.18
CA GLU A 109 8.45 6.41 -18.04
C GLU A 109 7.05 5.93 -18.46
N GLN A 110 6.10 6.87 -18.50
CA GLN A 110 4.77 6.59 -19.03
C GLN A 110 4.84 6.29 -20.54
N PRO A 111 4.13 5.25 -21.02
CA PRO A 111 4.08 4.97 -22.45
C PRO A 111 3.50 6.14 -23.24
N SER A 112 4.08 6.42 -24.41
CA SER A 112 3.58 7.49 -25.29
C SER A 112 2.22 7.13 -25.90
N ALA A 113 1.43 8.15 -26.27
CA ALA A 113 0.13 7.94 -26.91
C ALA A 113 0.22 7.10 -28.20
N GLU A 114 1.30 7.24 -28.97
CA GLU A 114 1.55 6.42 -30.16
C GLU A 114 1.80 4.95 -29.79
N ALA A 115 2.63 4.70 -28.77
CA ALA A 115 2.92 3.35 -28.30
C ALA A 115 1.67 2.66 -27.76
N LEU A 116 0.83 3.38 -27.01
CA LEU A 116 -0.46 2.87 -26.51
C LEU A 116 -1.39 2.44 -27.65
N GLN A 117 -1.51 3.25 -28.72
CA GLN A 117 -2.30 2.89 -29.89
C GLN A 117 -1.74 1.65 -30.61
N GLN A 118 -0.41 1.56 -30.75
CA GLN A 118 0.23 0.39 -31.36
C GLN A 118 -0.04 -0.88 -30.55
N ALA A 119 0.09 -0.80 -29.22
CA ALA A 119 -0.19 -1.90 -28.30
C ALA A 119 -1.65 -2.36 -28.39
N GLU A 120 -2.61 -1.43 -28.37
CA GLU A 120 -4.03 -1.78 -28.50
C GLU A 120 -4.31 -2.51 -29.83
N ILE A 121 -3.72 -2.06 -30.94
CA ILE A 121 -3.88 -2.72 -32.25
C ILE A 121 -3.27 -4.13 -32.26
N ILE A 122 -2.10 -4.33 -31.64
CA ILE A 122 -1.49 -5.66 -31.49
C ILE A 122 -2.45 -6.60 -30.76
N LEU A 123 -2.98 -6.17 -29.61
CA LEU A 123 -3.85 -6.98 -28.76
C LEU A 123 -5.23 -7.23 -29.39
N ARG A 124 -5.76 -6.30 -30.19
CA ARG A 124 -7.02 -6.47 -30.94
C ARG A 124 -6.89 -7.42 -32.12
N ASN A 125 -5.76 -7.40 -32.82
CA ASN A 125 -5.60 -8.15 -34.08
C ASN A 125 -4.97 -9.54 -33.89
N THR A 126 -4.41 -9.85 -32.72
CA THR A 126 -3.76 -11.14 -32.47
C THR A 126 -4.76 -12.31 -32.46
N PRO A 127 -4.48 -13.41 -33.18
CA PRO A 127 -5.32 -14.61 -33.16
C PRO A 127 -5.05 -15.54 -31.97
N LEU A 128 -4.01 -15.25 -31.15
CA LEU A 128 -3.67 -16.06 -29.97
C LEU A 128 -4.85 -16.13 -28.99
N THR A 129 -5.00 -17.20 -28.22
CA THR A 129 -6.09 -17.40 -27.24
C THR A 129 -5.58 -18.03 -25.94
N GLY A 130 -6.38 -17.94 -24.88
CA GLY A 130 -6.05 -18.49 -23.56
C GLY A 130 -4.69 -18.00 -23.05
N GLN A 131 -3.88 -18.92 -22.53
CA GLN A 131 -2.57 -18.61 -21.96
C GLN A 131 -1.61 -17.93 -22.96
N ASN A 132 -1.66 -18.28 -24.26
CA ASN A 132 -0.83 -17.64 -25.28
C ASN A 132 -1.19 -16.16 -25.49
N PHE A 133 -2.46 -15.80 -25.32
CA PHE A 133 -2.86 -14.39 -25.34
C PHE A 133 -2.34 -13.66 -24.09
N LEU A 134 -2.36 -14.30 -22.92
CA LEU A 134 -1.85 -13.69 -21.68
C LEU A 134 -0.33 -13.47 -21.72
N TYR A 135 0.44 -14.39 -22.31
CA TYR A 135 1.88 -14.15 -22.54
C TYR A 135 2.12 -12.97 -23.49
N LEU A 136 1.35 -12.87 -24.58
CA LEU A 136 1.45 -11.70 -25.47
C LEU A 136 1.05 -10.41 -24.76
N LEU A 137 0.03 -10.46 -23.89
CA LEU A 137 -0.41 -9.31 -23.10
C LEU A 137 0.72 -8.83 -22.18
N GLU A 138 1.34 -9.75 -21.43
CA GLU A 138 2.51 -9.48 -20.60
C GLU A 138 3.66 -8.87 -21.42
N ASP A 139 4.00 -9.49 -22.56
CA ASP A 139 5.05 -9.01 -23.47
C ASP A 139 4.79 -7.59 -23.98
N VAL A 140 3.55 -7.28 -24.37
CA VAL A 140 3.15 -5.94 -24.86
C VAL A 140 3.32 -4.91 -23.75
N PHE A 141 2.86 -5.21 -22.53
CA PHE A 141 3.08 -4.34 -21.38
C PHE A 141 4.58 -4.18 -21.08
N HIS A 142 5.35 -5.27 -21.07
CA HIS A 142 6.79 -5.20 -20.86
C HIS A 142 7.46 -4.30 -21.91
N MET A 143 7.07 -4.41 -23.19
CA MET A 143 7.57 -3.53 -24.24
C MET A 143 7.21 -2.06 -24.05
N LEU A 144 6.02 -1.76 -23.53
CA LEU A 144 5.59 -0.39 -23.23
C LEU A 144 6.38 0.21 -22.07
N TRP A 145 6.48 -0.51 -20.96
CA TRP A 145 7.03 0.00 -19.70
C TRP A 145 8.55 -0.07 -19.60
N GLN A 146 9.20 -0.90 -20.42
CA GLN A 146 10.66 -0.98 -20.55
C GLN A 146 11.19 -0.24 -21.79
N GLN A 147 10.38 0.63 -22.38
CA GLN A 147 10.71 1.46 -23.55
C GLN A 147 11.26 0.67 -24.76
N GLN A 148 10.83 -0.59 -24.95
CA GLN A 148 11.27 -1.46 -26.05
C GLN A 148 10.48 -1.17 -27.34
N TYR A 149 10.34 0.12 -27.69
CA TYR A 149 9.48 0.59 -28.77
C TYR A 149 9.84 0.04 -30.15
N GLY A 150 11.10 -0.35 -30.38
CA GLY A 150 11.53 -1.02 -31.61
C GLY A 150 10.88 -2.40 -31.80
N LYS A 151 10.77 -3.19 -30.71
CA LYS A 151 10.09 -4.49 -30.72
C LYS A 151 8.58 -4.30 -30.89
N LEU A 152 8.01 -3.35 -30.15
CA LEU A 152 6.57 -3.01 -30.25
C LEU A 152 6.19 -2.64 -31.68
N ARG A 153 6.97 -1.77 -32.34
CA ARG A 153 6.73 -1.35 -33.72
C ARG A 153 6.78 -2.53 -34.70
N THR A 154 7.68 -3.49 -34.48
CA THR A 154 7.79 -4.68 -35.33
C THR A 154 6.54 -5.55 -35.22
N LEU A 155 6.08 -5.81 -33.99
CA LEU A 155 4.83 -6.54 -33.75
C LEU A 155 3.61 -5.79 -34.30
N TYR A 156 3.57 -4.47 -34.14
CA TYR A 156 2.51 -3.63 -34.70
C TYR A 156 2.41 -3.76 -36.22
N VAL A 157 3.54 -3.72 -36.94
CA VAL A 157 3.56 -3.91 -38.40
C VAL A 157 3.03 -5.30 -38.77
N MET A 158 3.41 -6.34 -38.03
CA MET A 158 2.91 -7.70 -38.25
C MET A 158 1.40 -7.79 -38.03
N ALA A 159 0.91 -7.27 -36.90
CA ALA A 159 -0.50 -7.30 -36.51
C ALA A 159 -1.39 -6.42 -37.41
N SER A 160 -0.89 -5.29 -37.91
CA SER A 160 -1.65 -4.37 -38.76
C SER A 160 -1.70 -4.80 -40.24
N LYS A 161 -0.61 -5.38 -40.77
CA LYS A 161 -0.54 -5.75 -42.19
C LYS A 161 -1.01 -7.18 -42.49
N HIS A 162 -0.82 -8.10 -41.54
CA HIS A 162 -1.05 -9.53 -41.79
C HIS A 162 -2.23 -10.10 -41.02
N GLN A 163 -2.81 -9.36 -40.07
CA GLN A 163 -3.96 -9.78 -39.28
C GLN A 163 -5.11 -8.79 -39.40
N LYS A 164 -6.31 -9.26 -39.08
CA LYS A 164 -7.52 -8.44 -38.96
C LYS A 164 -7.95 -8.38 -37.49
N PRO A 165 -8.75 -7.37 -37.10
CA PRO A 165 -9.35 -7.34 -35.77
C PRO A 165 -10.06 -8.66 -35.47
N GLN A 166 -9.72 -9.25 -34.32
CA GLN A 166 -10.36 -10.45 -33.80
C GLN A 166 -11.48 -10.06 -32.85
N SER A 167 -12.47 -10.94 -32.70
CA SER A 167 -13.56 -10.76 -31.75
C SER A 167 -13.69 -12.03 -30.92
N PHE A 168 -13.34 -11.89 -29.64
CA PHE A 168 -13.39 -12.96 -28.66
C PHE A 168 -14.18 -12.48 -27.43
N PRO A 169 -15.11 -13.29 -26.89
CA PRO A 169 -15.94 -12.87 -25.75
C PRO A 169 -15.14 -12.61 -24.47
N GLU A 170 -13.98 -13.23 -24.33
CA GLU A 170 -13.07 -13.05 -23.19
C GLU A 170 -12.12 -11.85 -23.32
N ARG A 171 -12.18 -11.10 -24.43
CA ARG A 171 -11.34 -9.91 -24.66
C ARG A 171 -12.18 -8.72 -25.03
N ILE A 172 -12.28 -7.81 -24.09
CA ILE A 172 -13.14 -6.64 -24.22
C ILE A 172 -12.24 -5.42 -24.21
N PHE A 173 -12.53 -4.50 -25.13
CA PHE A 173 -11.89 -3.19 -25.14
C PHE A 173 -12.99 -2.15 -25.05
N ASP A 174 -12.97 -1.35 -24.00
CA ASP A 174 -14.05 -0.41 -23.69
C ASP A 174 -13.53 0.91 -23.10
N GLN A 175 -14.46 1.69 -22.55
CA GLN A 175 -14.20 2.99 -21.91
C GLN A 175 -14.60 2.96 -20.43
N THR A 176 -14.63 1.77 -19.81
CA THR A 176 -14.95 1.66 -18.38
C THR A 176 -13.88 2.40 -17.59
N PRO A 177 -14.20 3.41 -16.76
CA PRO A 177 -13.17 4.12 -16.01
C PRO A 177 -12.44 3.19 -15.04
N VAL A 178 -11.11 3.13 -15.15
CA VAL A 178 -10.24 2.32 -14.28
C VAL A 178 -9.20 3.24 -13.65
N LEU A 179 -9.17 3.33 -12.31
CA LEU A 179 -8.12 4.07 -11.59
C LEU A 179 -6.84 3.23 -11.52
N GLU A 180 -6.98 2.05 -10.93
CA GLU A 180 -5.97 0.99 -10.82
C GLU A 180 -6.58 -0.31 -11.33
N SER A 181 -5.75 -1.20 -11.87
CA SER A 181 -6.21 -2.54 -12.24
C SER A 181 -6.90 -3.30 -11.10
N TYR A 182 -7.96 -4.04 -11.45
CA TYR A 182 -8.69 -4.86 -10.50
C TYR A 182 -9.29 -6.11 -11.15
N PHE A 183 -9.41 -7.18 -10.37
CA PHE A 183 -10.22 -8.34 -10.72
C PHE A 183 -11.67 -8.13 -10.28
N GLU A 184 -12.60 -8.68 -11.06
CA GLU A 184 -14.01 -8.81 -10.70
C GLU A 184 -14.42 -10.28 -10.68
N PHE A 185 -14.99 -10.69 -9.54
CA PHE A 185 -15.50 -12.06 -9.33
C PHE A 185 -16.77 -12.03 -8.49
N GLY A 186 -17.87 -12.56 -9.04
CA GLY A 186 -19.18 -12.60 -8.38
C GLY A 186 -19.67 -11.23 -7.91
N GLY A 187 -19.48 -10.19 -8.73
CA GLY A 187 -19.86 -8.81 -8.43
C GLY A 187 -18.98 -8.10 -7.38
N ARG A 188 -17.82 -8.67 -7.05
CA ARG A 188 -16.85 -8.07 -6.11
C ARG A 188 -15.57 -7.68 -6.82
N LYS A 189 -15.03 -6.52 -6.45
CA LYS A 189 -13.75 -6.01 -6.94
C LYS A 189 -12.60 -6.34 -5.99
N TYR A 190 -11.44 -6.63 -6.56
CA TYR A 190 -10.19 -6.95 -5.88
C TYR A 190 -9.06 -6.20 -6.59
N HIS A 191 -8.37 -5.27 -5.92
CA HIS A 191 -7.20 -4.61 -6.52
C HIS A 191 -6.19 -5.65 -6.99
N ALA A 192 -5.72 -5.53 -8.23
CA ALA A 192 -5.07 -6.65 -8.90
C ALA A 192 -3.74 -7.06 -8.25
N VAL A 193 -3.02 -6.10 -7.65
CA VAL A 193 -1.80 -6.36 -6.89
C VAL A 193 -2.13 -6.62 -5.42
N ASP A 194 -2.71 -5.63 -4.72
CA ASP A 194 -2.88 -5.67 -3.26
C ASP A 194 -3.86 -6.75 -2.75
N ASP A 195 -4.85 -7.14 -3.55
CA ASP A 195 -5.88 -8.10 -3.17
C ASP A 195 -5.74 -9.46 -3.88
N LEU A 196 -4.69 -9.71 -4.65
CA LEU A 196 -4.53 -10.98 -5.38
C LEU A 196 -4.59 -12.18 -4.44
N LEU A 197 -3.88 -12.11 -3.32
CA LEU A 197 -3.91 -13.15 -2.29
C LEU A 197 -5.28 -13.35 -1.67
N ARG A 198 -6.06 -12.27 -1.54
CA ARG A 198 -7.44 -12.34 -1.03
C ARG A 198 -8.35 -13.02 -2.06
N LEU A 199 -8.17 -12.72 -3.34
CA LEU A 199 -8.87 -13.39 -4.44
C LEU A 199 -8.51 -14.88 -4.48
N THR A 200 -7.23 -15.24 -4.50
CA THR A 200 -6.80 -16.64 -4.63
C THR A 200 -7.24 -17.50 -3.44
N ARG A 201 -7.22 -16.97 -2.21
CA ARG A 201 -7.83 -17.66 -1.05
C ARG A 201 -9.32 -17.89 -1.21
N ARG A 202 -10.04 -16.92 -1.78
CA ARG A 202 -11.48 -17.05 -2.05
C ARG A 202 -11.73 -18.13 -3.11
N LEU A 203 -10.97 -18.13 -4.19
CA LEU A 203 -11.07 -19.14 -5.25
C LEU A 203 -10.74 -20.54 -4.70
N LYS A 204 -9.68 -20.65 -3.89
CA LYS A 204 -9.30 -21.89 -3.20
C LYS A 204 -10.41 -22.43 -2.30
N GLN A 205 -11.04 -21.57 -1.50
CA GLN A 205 -12.15 -21.96 -0.61
C GLN A 205 -13.37 -22.49 -1.36
N GLN A 206 -13.59 -22.03 -2.59
CA GLN A 206 -14.66 -22.51 -3.46
C GLN A 206 -14.23 -23.65 -4.39
N LYS A 207 -13.00 -24.18 -4.24
CA LYS A 207 -12.41 -25.24 -5.11
C LYS A 207 -12.34 -24.84 -6.58
N LEU A 208 -12.13 -23.56 -6.84
CA LEU A 208 -11.98 -22.98 -8.18
C LEU A 208 -10.51 -22.86 -8.63
N LEU A 209 -9.60 -23.42 -7.85
CA LEU A 209 -8.18 -23.58 -8.20
C LEU A 209 -7.83 -25.07 -8.26
N ILE A 210 -7.06 -25.46 -9.27
CA ILE A 210 -6.58 -26.84 -9.45
C ILE A 210 -5.23 -27.09 -8.75
N ASP A 211 -4.51 -26.03 -8.37
CA ASP A 211 -3.26 -26.10 -7.61
C ASP A 211 -3.16 -24.97 -6.56
N ASN A 212 -2.10 -24.99 -5.76
CA ASN A 212 -1.84 -23.99 -4.75
C ASN A 212 -1.34 -22.69 -5.38
N PRO A 213 -1.98 -21.55 -5.06
CA PRO A 213 -1.53 -20.24 -5.51
C PRO A 213 -0.25 -19.85 -4.78
N ILE A 214 0.89 -19.85 -5.47
CA ILE A 214 2.15 -19.26 -5.00
C ILE A 214 2.30 -17.92 -5.72
N PHE A 215 1.61 -16.90 -5.20
CA PHE A 215 1.69 -15.53 -5.69
C PHE A 215 2.03 -14.61 -4.52
N LEU A 216 2.92 -13.64 -4.75
CA LEU A 216 3.24 -12.52 -3.85
C LEU A 216 3.74 -12.92 -2.45
N ILE A 217 4.56 -12.06 -1.86
CA ILE A 217 4.99 -12.20 -0.46
C ILE A 217 4.02 -11.43 0.43
N ASN A 218 3.53 -12.02 1.54
CA ASN A 218 2.53 -11.36 2.42
C ASN A 218 2.98 -11.28 3.87
N HIS A 219 3.83 -10.31 4.17
CA HIS A 219 4.43 -10.16 5.51
C HIS A 219 3.40 -9.98 6.63
N ILE A 220 2.26 -9.34 6.36
CA ILE A 220 1.23 -9.06 7.38
C ILE A 220 0.56 -10.36 7.90
N GLU A 221 0.52 -11.43 7.11
CA GLU A 221 -0.08 -12.69 7.59
C GLU A 221 0.87 -13.59 8.36
N TRP A 222 2.18 -13.39 8.23
CA TRP A 222 3.14 -14.25 8.89
C TRP A 222 3.51 -13.75 10.28
N ARG A 223 3.34 -12.45 10.59
CA ARG A 223 3.89 -11.83 11.83
C ARG A 223 5.36 -12.17 12.08
N GLU A 224 6.04 -12.64 11.05
CA GLU A 224 7.45 -12.92 11.06
C GLU A 224 8.09 -11.62 10.62
N HIS A 225 8.82 -11.01 11.55
CA HIS A 225 9.70 -9.91 11.22
C HIS A 225 10.62 -10.36 10.09
N LEU A 226 10.72 -9.54 9.04
CA LEU A 226 11.65 -9.81 7.93
C LEU A 226 13.09 -9.98 8.43
N MET A 227 13.41 -9.33 9.54
CA MET A 227 14.72 -9.35 10.17
C MET A 227 14.61 -10.02 11.53
N SER A 228 15.17 -11.23 11.63
CA SER A 228 15.26 -11.99 12.87
C SER A 228 16.71 -12.22 13.33
N ASP A 229 17.68 -11.86 12.49
CA ASP A 229 19.09 -11.95 12.84
C ASP A 229 19.44 -10.87 13.88
N ALA A 230 20.18 -11.28 14.93
CA ALA A 230 20.46 -10.40 16.06
C ALA A 230 21.48 -9.31 15.73
N GLU A 231 22.39 -9.55 14.78
CA GLU A 231 23.39 -8.58 14.35
C GLU A 231 22.73 -7.51 13.48
N GLU A 232 21.98 -7.94 12.45
CA GLU A 232 21.20 -7.03 11.61
C GLU A 232 20.23 -6.18 12.43
N LEU A 233 19.57 -6.77 13.43
CA LEU A 233 18.66 -6.07 14.32
C LEU A 233 19.38 -5.03 15.18
N ALA A 234 20.52 -5.39 15.78
CA ALA A 234 21.31 -4.48 16.59
C ALA A 234 21.81 -3.28 15.77
N GLU A 235 22.19 -3.51 14.51
CA GLU A 235 22.58 -2.45 13.60
C GLU A 235 21.45 -1.48 13.30
N ILE A 236 20.25 -1.98 12.95
CA ILE A 236 19.07 -1.11 12.73
C ILE A 236 18.71 -0.33 13.99
N GLN A 237 18.71 -0.99 15.15
CA GLN A 237 18.40 -0.33 16.42
C GLN A 237 19.39 0.79 16.75
N ALA A 238 20.66 0.64 16.35
CA ALA A 238 21.71 1.65 16.51
C ALA A 238 21.59 2.83 15.54
N MET A 239 20.87 2.66 14.42
CA MET A 239 20.58 3.75 13.47
C MET A 239 19.48 4.70 13.96
N HIS A 240 18.83 4.39 15.09
CA HIS A 240 17.78 5.22 15.70
C HIS A 240 16.69 5.67 14.70
N PRO A 241 15.96 4.73 14.08
CA PRO A 241 14.94 5.08 13.10
C PRO A 241 13.83 5.94 13.71
N GLU A 242 13.40 6.98 12.99
CA GLU A 242 12.27 7.83 13.38
C GLU A 242 11.10 7.61 12.42
N LEU A 243 9.88 7.51 12.95
CA LEU A 243 8.68 7.35 12.15
C LEU A 243 7.63 8.41 12.51
N ASP A 244 7.38 9.31 11.57
CA ASP A 244 6.31 10.30 11.65
C ASP A 244 4.99 9.72 11.14
N LEU A 245 3.95 9.79 11.96
CA LEU A 245 2.60 9.29 11.69
C LEU A 245 1.61 10.45 11.57
N TYR A 246 1.13 10.71 10.36
CA TYR A 246 0.05 11.67 10.10
C TYR A 246 -1.27 10.92 10.04
N ILE A 247 -2.08 11.10 11.10
CA ILE A 247 -3.27 10.25 11.31
C ILE A 247 -4.56 11.06 11.38
N ALA A 248 -5.57 10.58 10.66
CA ALA A 248 -6.93 11.09 10.81
C ALA A 248 -7.60 10.41 12.00
N LEU A 249 -8.00 11.18 13.01
CA LEU A 249 -8.50 10.61 14.28
C LEU A 249 -9.85 9.89 14.11
N GLU A 250 -10.64 10.30 13.13
CA GLU A 250 -11.91 9.70 12.74
C GLU A 250 -11.78 8.47 11.82
N ASP A 251 -10.56 8.09 11.43
CA ASP A 251 -10.29 6.95 10.57
C ASP A 251 -9.92 5.69 11.38
N PRO A 252 -10.66 4.58 11.24
CA PRO A 252 -10.32 3.33 11.92
C PRO A 252 -8.99 2.73 11.44
N ILE A 253 -8.55 2.99 10.20
CA ILE A 253 -7.27 2.48 9.69
C ILE A 253 -6.11 3.14 10.42
N SER A 254 -6.19 4.45 10.63
CA SER A 254 -5.25 5.20 11.46
C SER A 254 -5.06 4.60 12.86
N TRP A 255 -6.15 4.20 13.54
CA TRP A 255 -6.07 3.49 14.83
C TRP A 255 -5.40 2.12 14.70
N LEU A 256 -5.88 1.29 13.77
CA LEU A 256 -5.37 -0.07 13.58
C LEU A 256 -3.86 -0.08 13.29
N LEU A 257 -3.42 0.90 12.53
CA LEU A 257 -2.03 1.06 12.11
C LEU A 257 -1.14 1.58 13.25
N LEU A 258 -1.57 2.62 13.97
CA LEU A 258 -0.84 3.11 15.14
C LEU A 258 -0.67 1.99 16.17
N ALA A 259 -1.74 1.27 16.49
CA ALA A 259 -1.72 0.19 17.46
C ALA A 259 -0.75 -0.92 17.02
N TYR A 260 -0.86 -1.39 15.77
CA TYR A 260 0.05 -2.42 15.25
C TYR A 260 1.52 -1.98 15.28
N ILE A 261 1.83 -0.78 14.82
CA ILE A 261 3.21 -0.28 14.81
C ILE A 261 3.75 -0.15 16.23
N LYS A 262 2.96 0.41 17.16
CA LYS A 262 3.37 0.60 18.55
C LYS A 262 3.56 -0.73 19.28
N GLU A 263 2.66 -1.68 19.07
CA GLU A 263 2.64 -2.97 19.78
C GLU A 263 3.70 -3.95 19.22
N GLU A 264 3.89 -3.99 17.91
CA GLU A 264 4.70 -5.02 17.24
C GLU A 264 6.05 -4.50 16.71
N LEU A 265 6.12 -3.29 16.16
CA LEU A 265 7.31 -2.83 15.42
C LEU A 265 8.21 -1.89 16.22
N ALA A 266 7.63 -0.93 16.93
CA ALA A 266 8.38 0.19 17.50
C ALA A 266 9.43 -0.28 18.53
N ASN A 267 9.05 -1.15 19.45
CA ASN A 267 9.98 -1.71 20.42
C ASN A 267 10.97 -2.69 19.79
N TYR A 268 10.53 -3.50 18.83
CA TYR A 268 11.37 -4.50 18.19
C TYR A 268 12.53 -3.86 17.42
N TYR A 269 12.24 -2.80 16.65
CA TYR A 269 13.22 -2.09 15.83
C TYR A 269 13.79 -0.82 16.48
N ASN A 270 13.44 -0.51 17.73
CA ASN A 270 13.80 0.73 18.42
C ASN A 270 13.42 2.00 17.62
N ILE A 271 12.21 2.00 17.05
CA ILE A 271 11.69 3.13 16.26
C ILE A 271 11.14 4.21 17.19
N GLN A 272 11.66 5.42 17.06
CA GLN A 272 11.09 6.60 17.70
C GLN A 272 9.85 7.05 16.92
N LEU A 273 8.68 6.95 17.56
CA LEU A 273 7.42 7.37 16.96
C LEU A 273 7.14 8.85 17.23
N ASN A 274 6.79 9.58 16.17
CA ASN A 274 6.30 10.96 16.23
C ASN A 274 4.88 11.00 15.64
N LEU A 275 3.95 11.68 16.30
CA LEU A 275 2.54 11.65 15.89
C LEU A 275 2.01 13.05 15.59
N HIS A 276 1.38 13.16 14.43
CA HIS A 276 0.83 14.39 13.88
C HIS A 276 -0.67 14.18 13.66
N PRO A 277 -1.53 14.48 14.65
CA PRO A 277 -2.97 14.34 14.48
C PRO A 277 -3.46 15.34 13.43
N LEU A 278 -4.30 14.87 12.51
CA LEU A 278 -4.89 15.70 11.46
C LEU A 278 -6.21 16.31 11.91
N SER A 279 -6.64 17.39 11.23
CA SER A 279 -7.99 17.91 11.45
C SER A 279 -9.06 16.93 10.94
N TYR A 280 -10.32 17.24 11.21
CA TYR A 280 -11.42 16.38 10.76
C TYR A 280 -11.66 16.54 9.26
N HIS A 281 -11.54 15.44 8.50
CA HIS A 281 -11.63 15.40 7.04
C HIS A 281 -12.99 14.92 6.52
N GLY A 282 -13.97 14.66 7.38
CA GLY A 282 -15.32 14.27 6.95
C GLY A 282 -15.38 12.92 6.21
N ARG A 283 -14.42 12.02 6.49
CA ARG A 283 -14.37 10.69 5.87
C ARG A 283 -15.51 9.81 6.37
N ASP A 284 -16.70 9.97 5.80
CA ASP A 284 -17.93 9.28 6.25
C ASP A 284 -18.11 7.87 5.69
N PHE A 285 -17.38 7.54 4.62
CA PHE A 285 -17.47 6.27 3.92
C PHE A 285 -16.15 5.53 4.00
N PHE A 286 -16.08 4.57 4.92
CA PHE A 286 -14.94 3.66 5.03
C PHE A 286 -15.27 2.29 4.43
N ASP A 287 -14.26 1.61 3.89
CA ASP A 287 -14.36 0.18 3.67
C ASP A 287 -14.30 -0.55 5.02
N TRP A 288 -15.45 -0.68 5.68
CA TRP A 288 -15.58 -1.42 6.93
C TRP A 288 -15.19 -2.89 6.78
N SER A 289 -15.28 -3.44 5.56
CA SER A 289 -14.84 -4.79 5.28
C SER A 289 -13.32 -4.87 5.31
N LEU A 290 -12.61 -3.84 4.83
CA LEU A 290 -11.16 -3.70 4.97
C LEU A 290 -10.77 -3.54 6.44
N ALA A 291 -11.34 -2.58 7.17
CA ALA A 291 -11.04 -2.38 8.60
C ALA A 291 -11.24 -3.68 9.42
N THR A 292 -12.32 -4.43 9.14
CA THR A 292 -12.57 -5.72 9.80
C THR A 292 -11.54 -6.79 9.44
N ARG A 293 -11.09 -6.83 8.18
CA ARG A 293 -10.02 -7.75 7.75
C ARG A 293 -8.71 -7.40 8.44
N LEU A 294 -8.36 -6.11 8.45
CA LEU A 294 -7.13 -5.61 9.04
C LEU A 294 -7.09 -5.88 10.54
N SER A 295 -8.16 -5.56 11.26
CA SER A 295 -8.31 -5.90 12.69
C SER A 295 -8.08 -7.39 13.00
N LYS A 296 -8.54 -8.29 12.13
CA LYS A 296 -8.32 -9.73 12.33
C LYS A 296 -6.87 -10.15 12.04
N ARG A 297 -6.19 -9.47 11.11
CA ARG A 297 -4.81 -9.77 10.74
C ARG A 297 -3.83 -9.24 11.77
N THR A 298 -4.05 -8.02 12.26
CA THR A 298 -3.21 -7.39 13.28
C THR A 298 -3.59 -7.81 14.71
N GLU A 299 -4.73 -8.48 14.90
CA GLU A 299 -5.39 -8.73 16.20
C GLU A 299 -5.73 -7.47 17.02
N VAL A 300 -5.54 -6.29 16.44
CA VAL A 300 -5.99 -5.03 17.03
C VAL A 300 -7.50 -4.94 16.90
N LYS A 301 -8.19 -4.80 18.04
CA LYS A 301 -9.65 -4.60 18.05
C LYS A 301 -9.98 -3.17 17.65
N PHE A 302 -11.13 -2.97 17.01
CA PHE A 302 -11.71 -1.64 16.74
C PHE A 302 -13.23 -1.62 16.95
N THR A 303 -13.76 -2.57 17.75
CA THR A 303 -15.18 -2.58 18.13
C THR A 303 -15.34 -3.01 19.59
N PRO A 304 -16.36 -2.49 20.32
CA PRO A 304 -17.28 -1.43 19.91
C PRO A 304 -16.59 -0.05 19.81
N PHE A 305 -16.99 0.76 18.84
CA PHE A 305 -16.43 2.10 18.61
C PHE A 305 -17.50 3.17 18.61
N CYS A 306 -17.21 4.40 19.03
CA CYS A 306 -18.05 5.57 18.74
C CYS A 306 -17.29 6.43 17.76
N ARG A 307 -17.83 6.64 16.55
CA ARG A 307 -17.08 7.33 15.51
C ARG A 307 -16.85 8.81 15.91
N PRO A 308 -15.61 9.32 15.82
CA PRO A 308 -15.34 10.72 16.10
C PRO A 308 -16.09 11.67 15.15
N THR A 309 -16.71 12.69 15.74
CA THR A 309 -17.21 13.88 15.05
C THR A 309 -16.14 14.98 15.03
N VAL A 310 -16.39 16.09 14.32
CA VAL A 310 -15.54 17.30 14.38
C VAL A 310 -15.21 17.69 15.84
N ASP A 311 -16.23 17.79 16.69
CA ASP A 311 -16.06 18.13 18.12
C ASP A 311 -15.25 17.07 18.88
N SER A 312 -15.43 15.79 18.54
CA SER A 312 -14.69 14.69 19.16
C SER A 312 -13.21 14.75 18.77
N THR A 313 -12.91 14.94 17.48
CA THR A 313 -11.54 15.09 16.95
C THR A 313 -10.82 16.25 17.63
N LEU A 314 -11.49 17.41 17.78
CA LEU A 314 -10.91 18.55 18.47
C LEU A 314 -10.65 18.27 19.95
N ASN A 315 -11.57 17.60 20.64
CA ASN A 315 -11.37 17.23 22.05
C ASN A 315 -10.27 16.18 22.23
N MET A 316 -10.14 15.23 21.30
CA MET A 316 -9.03 14.27 21.26
C MET A 316 -7.69 14.99 21.11
N ALA A 317 -7.59 15.92 20.16
CA ALA A 317 -6.40 16.72 19.95
C ALA A 317 -6.06 17.60 21.16
N ARG A 318 -7.06 18.19 21.82
CA ARG A 318 -6.85 18.94 23.07
C ARG A 318 -6.26 18.07 24.18
N LEU A 319 -6.79 16.87 24.39
CA LEU A 319 -6.24 15.93 25.37
C LEU A 319 -4.78 15.57 25.01
N TYR A 320 -4.52 15.27 23.74
CA TYR A 320 -3.19 14.96 23.21
C TYR A 320 -2.16 16.07 23.44
N TYR A 321 -2.49 17.32 23.08
CA TYR A 321 -1.56 18.44 23.26
C TYR A 321 -1.45 18.91 24.72
N SER A 322 -2.28 18.39 25.63
CA SER A 322 -2.21 18.71 27.07
C SER A 322 -1.28 17.80 27.86
N VAL A 323 -0.76 16.73 27.25
CA VAL A 323 0.26 15.88 27.88
C VAL A 323 1.68 16.30 27.45
N PRO A 324 2.71 16.04 28.29
CA PRO A 324 4.11 16.23 27.90
C PRO A 324 4.46 15.49 26.61
N GLU A 325 5.39 16.05 25.83
CA GLU A 325 5.77 15.51 24.51
C GLU A 325 6.19 14.03 24.56
N GLU A 326 6.96 13.66 25.59
CA GLU A 326 7.42 12.29 25.85
C GLU A 326 6.28 11.28 26.06
N GLN A 327 5.09 11.74 26.46
CA GLN A 327 3.91 10.91 26.77
C GLN A 327 2.86 10.93 25.66
N ARG A 328 3.06 11.74 24.61
CA ARG A 328 2.05 11.99 23.57
C ARG A 328 1.64 10.73 22.82
N ILE A 329 2.60 9.84 22.52
CA ILE A 329 2.31 8.59 21.80
C ILE A 329 1.41 7.67 22.63
N ASP A 330 1.74 7.46 23.91
CA ASP A 330 0.93 6.64 24.81
C ASP A 330 -0.45 7.27 25.05
N ALA A 331 -0.50 8.59 25.23
CA ALA A 331 -1.77 9.31 25.38
C ALA A 331 -2.67 9.18 24.15
N MET A 332 -2.13 9.35 22.94
CA MET A 332 -2.92 9.18 21.72
C MET A 332 -3.38 7.73 21.55
N TYR A 333 -2.52 6.76 21.85
CA TYR A 333 -2.88 5.35 21.85
C TYR A 333 -4.07 5.09 22.78
N ASP A 334 -4.05 5.60 24.02
CA ASP A 334 -5.14 5.42 24.99
C ASP A 334 -6.43 6.14 24.57
N ILE A 335 -6.31 7.35 24.01
CA ILE A 335 -7.44 8.12 23.47
C ILE A 335 -8.12 7.35 22.34
N LEU A 336 -7.36 6.89 21.34
CA LEU A 336 -7.89 6.14 20.21
C LEU A 336 -8.41 4.78 20.65
N GLN A 337 -7.75 4.10 21.57
CA GLN A 337 -8.22 2.85 22.15
C GLN A 337 -9.59 3.06 22.83
N ALA A 338 -9.77 4.14 23.59
CA ALA A 338 -11.04 4.45 24.24
C ALA A 338 -12.18 4.68 23.24
N VAL A 339 -11.89 5.38 22.15
CA VAL A 339 -12.85 5.70 21.08
C VAL A 339 -13.19 4.45 20.26
N TRP A 340 -12.17 3.76 19.75
CA TRP A 340 -12.30 2.69 18.76
C TRP A 340 -12.52 1.31 19.38
N THR A 341 -12.17 1.08 20.65
CA THR A 341 -12.37 -0.25 21.27
C THR A 341 -13.32 -0.25 22.46
N LYS A 342 -13.47 0.88 23.13
CA LYS A 342 -14.33 1.02 24.33
C LYS A 342 -15.59 1.86 24.02
N GLY A 343 -15.76 2.32 22.78
CA GLY A 343 -16.94 3.01 22.31
C GLY A 343 -17.20 4.36 22.99
N ARG A 344 -16.15 5.05 23.47
CA ARG A 344 -16.27 6.36 24.13
C ARG A 344 -16.54 7.45 23.11
N ASP A 345 -17.57 8.24 23.38
CA ASP A 345 -17.96 9.44 22.62
C ASP A 345 -17.26 10.68 23.21
N LEU A 346 -16.27 11.24 22.50
CA LEU A 346 -15.52 12.41 22.96
C LEU A 346 -16.14 13.76 22.56
N SER A 347 -17.34 13.75 21.99
CA SER A 347 -18.23 14.91 22.01
C SER A 347 -18.98 15.02 23.36
N PHE A 348 -19.04 13.93 24.14
CA PHE A 348 -19.67 13.93 25.45
C PHE A 348 -18.69 14.30 26.56
N LYS A 349 -18.93 15.44 27.20
CA LYS A 349 -18.11 16.00 28.28
C LYS A 349 -17.69 14.99 29.36
N ALA A 350 -18.58 14.09 29.81
CA ALA A 350 -18.23 13.14 30.86
C ALA A 350 -17.16 12.13 30.42
N HIS A 351 -17.17 11.71 29.14
CA HIS A 351 -16.11 10.84 28.62
C HIS A 351 -14.79 11.59 28.47
N VAL A 352 -14.82 12.85 28.00
CA VAL A 352 -13.61 13.70 27.92
C VAL A 352 -13.00 13.87 29.30
N GLN A 353 -13.81 14.18 30.31
CA GLN A 353 -13.34 14.33 31.70
C GLN A 353 -12.77 13.02 32.27
N GLN A 354 -13.37 11.88 31.95
CA GLN A 354 -12.83 10.58 32.37
C GLN A 354 -11.45 10.35 31.76
N ILE A 355 -11.29 10.52 30.44
CA ILE A 355 -9.98 10.34 29.79
C ILE A 355 -8.98 11.37 30.29
N GLN A 356 -9.40 12.62 30.50
CA GLN A 356 -8.54 13.66 31.08
C GLN A 356 -7.97 13.22 32.44
N GLN A 357 -8.79 12.62 33.30
CA GLN A 357 -8.37 12.05 34.59
C GLN A 357 -7.46 10.84 34.41
N ASP A 358 -7.81 9.93 33.51
CA ASP A 358 -7.03 8.71 33.23
C ASP A 358 -5.62 9.06 32.72
N LEU A 359 -5.48 10.14 31.93
CA LEU A 359 -4.22 10.68 31.43
C LEU A 359 -3.49 11.58 32.45
N GLY A 360 -4.05 11.82 33.64
CA GLY A 360 -3.43 12.67 34.66
C GLY A 360 -3.36 14.17 34.29
N ILE A 361 -4.21 14.65 33.39
CA ILE A 361 -4.18 16.04 32.91
C ILE A 361 -4.92 16.95 33.91
N GLU A 362 -4.17 17.73 34.68
CA GLU A 362 -4.76 18.71 35.62
C GLU A 362 -5.45 19.87 34.90
N LYS A 363 -4.81 20.39 33.86
CA LYS A 363 -5.30 21.51 33.06
C LYS A 363 -5.09 21.22 31.58
N LEU A 364 -6.11 21.49 30.77
CA LEU A 364 -5.97 21.45 29.32
C LEU A 364 -5.04 22.57 28.84
N THR A 365 -4.36 22.34 27.73
CA THR A 365 -3.49 23.30 27.06
C THR A 365 -4.23 24.59 26.71
N ASP A 366 -3.52 25.72 26.82
CA ASP A 366 -3.99 27.04 26.36
C ASP A 366 -3.57 27.29 24.89
N GLU A 367 -2.84 26.37 24.26
CA GLU A 367 -2.41 26.47 22.86
C GLU A 367 -3.60 26.43 21.88
N ASP A 368 -3.44 27.07 20.73
CA ASP A 368 -4.41 27.00 19.63
C ASP A 368 -4.27 25.65 18.89
N VAL A 369 -4.96 24.64 19.44
CA VAL A 369 -4.99 23.28 18.88
C VAL A 369 -5.51 23.26 17.44
N GLU A 370 -6.44 24.15 17.06
CA GLU A 370 -6.93 24.18 15.69
C GLU A 370 -5.85 24.67 14.71
N ALA A 371 -5.03 25.63 15.11
CA ALA A 371 -3.87 26.06 14.33
C ALA A 371 -2.81 24.96 14.22
N LEU A 372 -2.57 24.19 15.28
CA LEU A 372 -1.66 23.04 15.26
C LEU A 372 -2.15 21.96 14.29
N LEU A 373 -3.43 21.59 14.34
CA LEU A 373 -4.01 20.61 13.41
C LEU A 373 -3.91 21.07 11.95
N LYS A 374 -4.17 22.36 11.66
CA LYS A 374 -3.99 22.92 10.32
C LYS A 374 -2.55 22.88 9.84
N THR A 375 -1.59 23.06 10.75
CA THR A 375 -0.16 22.93 10.43
C THR A 375 0.15 21.49 10.06
N ASN A 376 -0.36 20.52 10.82
CA ASN A 376 -0.18 19.10 10.50
C ASN A 376 -0.83 18.73 9.16
N ASP A 377 -2.01 19.28 8.84
CA ASP A 377 -2.64 19.07 7.54
C ASP A 377 -1.78 19.57 6.38
N GLN A 378 -1.15 20.75 6.53
CA GLN A 378 -0.25 21.30 5.52
C GLN A 378 0.99 20.41 5.33
N LEU A 379 1.63 20.02 6.44
CA LEU A 379 2.79 19.12 6.41
C LEU A 379 2.43 17.76 5.79
N CYS A 380 1.24 17.25 6.04
CA CYS A 380 0.75 16.01 5.46
C CYS A 380 0.46 16.15 3.95
N ALA A 381 -0.10 17.28 3.51
CA ALA A 381 -0.37 17.53 2.10
C ALA A 381 0.92 17.59 1.26
N GLU A 382 2.00 18.15 1.82
CA GLU A 382 3.34 18.18 1.20
C GLU A 382 3.97 16.78 1.01
N LYS A 383 3.35 15.73 1.57
CA LYS A 383 3.80 14.34 1.37
C LYS A 383 3.26 13.72 0.08
N HIS A 384 2.33 14.39 -0.60
CA HIS A 384 1.72 13.97 -1.87
C HIS A 384 1.28 12.49 -1.87
N GLN A 385 0.60 12.06 -0.80
CA GLN A 385 0.06 10.71 -0.67
C GLN A 385 -1.44 10.68 -0.98
N PRO A 386 -1.96 9.59 -1.58
CA PRO A 386 -3.34 9.54 -2.04
C PRO A 386 -4.35 9.26 -0.95
N ASP A 387 -3.95 8.79 0.24
CA ASP A 387 -4.86 8.50 1.34
C ASP A 387 -4.15 8.49 2.71
N PHE A 388 -4.93 8.53 3.79
CA PHE A 388 -4.45 8.42 5.18
C PHE A 388 -4.50 6.98 5.72
N PRO A 389 -3.69 6.65 6.74
CA PRO A 389 -2.65 7.49 7.34
C PRO A 389 -1.40 7.57 6.45
N VAL A 390 -0.65 8.67 6.60
CA VAL A 390 0.63 8.89 5.93
C VAL A 390 1.77 8.64 6.92
N LEU A 391 2.79 7.93 6.45
CA LEU A 391 3.96 7.50 7.21
C LEU A 391 5.21 8.08 6.56
N GLU A 392 6.10 8.60 7.39
CA GLU A 392 7.40 9.09 6.96
C GLU A 392 8.48 8.46 7.85
N LEU A 393 9.24 7.53 7.28
CA LEU A 393 10.34 6.85 7.94
C LEU A 393 11.65 7.58 7.62
N ARG A 394 12.40 7.92 8.66
CA ARG A 394 13.72 8.55 8.59
C ARG A 394 14.75 7.62 9.22
N ILE A 395 15.78 7.27 8.45
CA ILE A 395 16.87 6.39 8.88
C ILE A 395 18.13 6.71 8.05
N GLU A 396 19.30 6.81 8.70
CA GLU A 396 20.58 7.10 8.04
C GLU A 396 20.53 8.34 7.11
N GLY A 397 19.84 9.40 7.55
CA GLY A 397 19.67 10.64 6.77
C GLY A 397 18.79 10.53 5.52
N LYS A 398 18.20 9.36 5.26
CA LYS A 398 17.24 9.14 4.17
C LYS A 398 15.81 9.26 4.68
N ARG A 399 14.90 9.63 3.78
CA ARG A 399 13.48 9.81 4.05
C ARG A 399 12.67 8.96 3.08
N TYR A 400 11.72 8.21 3.62
CA TYR A 400 10.80 7.37 2.86
C TYR A 400 9.37 7.71 3.26
N VAL A 401 8.51 7.97 2.27
CA VAL A 401 7.12 8.37 2.50
C VAL A 401 6.20 7.36 1.84
N PHE A 402 5.22 6.85 2.60
CA PHE A 402 4.25 5.88 2.12
C PHE A 402 2.94 6.02 2.90
N ASN A 403 1.88 5.38 2.42
CA ASN A 403 0.57 5.41 3.06
C ASN A 403 -0.08 4.02 3.06
N SER A 404 -1.17 3.86 3.80
CA SER A 404 -1.95 2.62 3.92
C SER A 404 -1.28 1.51 4.73
N LEU A 405 -2.12 0.66 5.35
CA LEU A 405 -1.66 -0.53 6.04
C LEU A 405 -1.01 -1.56 5.09
N TYR A 406 -1.41 -1.58 3.81
CA TYR A 406 -0.78 -2.43 2.78
C TYR A 406 0.67 -2.09 2.49
N ARG A 407 1.20 -1.01 3.10
CA ARG A 407 2.59 -0.60 2.97
C ARG A 407 3.29 -0.47 4.31
N VAL A 408 2.67 -0.83 5.44
CA VAL A 408 3.34 -0.78 6.77
C VAL A 408 4.57 -1.70 6.84
N TRP A 409 4.53 -2.84 6.16
CA TRP A 409 5.69 -3.73 6.03
C TRP A 409 6.86 -3.09 5.26
N MET A 410 6.64 -1.97 4.54
CA MET A 410 7.73 -1.23 3.92
C MET A 410 8.75 -0.78 4.95
N ILE A 411 8.36 -0.57 6.22
CA ILE A 411 9.31 -0.25 7.29
C ILE A 411 10.44 -1.28 7.33
N GLU A 412 10.09 -2.57 7.40
CA GLU A 412 11.05 -3.65 7.51
C GLU A 412 11.81 -3.88 6.19
N SER A 413 11.16 -3.69 5.05
CA SER A 413 11.84 -3.78 3.74
C SER A 413 12.83 -2.64 3.50
N ILE A 414 12.52 -1.44 3.99
CA ILE A 414 13.45 -0.30 3.98
C ILE A 414 14.65 -0.61 4.87
N PHE A 415 14.44 -1.16 6.06
CA PHE A 415 15.54 -1.57 6.94
C PHE A 415 16.47 -2.59 6.28
N SER A 416 15.90 -3.65 5.69
CA SER A 416 16.68 -4.65 4.95
C SER A 416 17.50 -4.03 3.82
N ASN A 417 16.92 -3.12 3.03
CA ASN A 417 17.63 -2.43 1.94
C ASN A 417 18.72 -1.48 2.47
N VAL A 418 18.46 -0.75 3.56
CA VAL A 418 19.45 0.13 4.18
C VAL A 418 20.67 -0.67 4.66
N LEU A 419 20.45 -1.83 5.30
CA LEU A 419 21.55 -2.73 5.67
C LEU A 419 22.30 -3.26 4.46
N GLU A 420 21.60 -3.72 3.42
CA GLU A 420 22.25 -4.22 2.22
C GLU A 420 23.15 -3.16 1.57
N GLN A 421 22.69 -1.90 1.54
CA GLN A 421 23.48 -0.77 1.04
C GLN A 421 24.68 -0.46 1.94
N LYS A 422 24.51 -0.53 3.26
CA LYS A 422 25.60 -0.32 4.22
C LYS A 422 26.69 -1.39 4.05
N TYR A 423 26.31 -2.67 4.00
CA TYR A 423 27.25 -3.76 3.78
C TYR A 423 27.94 -3.67 2.41
N LYS A 424 27.25 -3.25 1.35
CA LYS A 424 27.89 -2.99 0.06
C LYS A 424 28.95 -1.89 0.17
N ALA A 425 28.63 -0.78 0.83
CA ALA A 425 29.56 0.33 1.02
C ALA A 425 30.78 -0.06 1.86
N GLU A 426 30.59 -0.83 2.94
CA GLU A 426 31.68 -1.34 3.79
C GLU A 426 32.61 -2.28 2.99
N ASN A 427 32.04 -3.23 2.25
CA ASN A 427 32.82 -4.12 1.38
C ASN A 427 33.61 -3.36 0.30
N GLU A 428 33.04 -2.31 -0.28
CA GLU A 428 33.74 -1.46 -1.26
C GLU A 428 34.88 -0.67 -0.61
N GLN A 429 34.67 -0.16 0.60
CA GLN A 429 35.72 0.53 1.37
C GLN A 429 36.86 -0.42 1.77
N GLU A 430 36.55 -1.64 2.25
CA GLU A 430 37.56 -2.66 2.57
C GLU A 430 38.37 -3.04 1.33
N ARG A 431 37.71 -3.24 0.17
CA ARG A 431 38.39 -3.50 -1.10
C ARG A 431 39.29 -2.35 -1.51
N ALA A 432 38.83 -1.11 -1.36
CA ALA A 432 39.64 0.07 -1.68
C ALA A 432 40.87 0.17 -0.77
N GLN A 433 40.73 -0.09 0.53
CA GLN A 433 41.84 -0.10 1.49
C GLN A 433 42.86 -1.20 1.22
N HIS A 434 42.40 -2.40 0.81
CA HIS A 434 43.29 -3.48 0.40
C HIS A 434 44.09 -3.14 -0.86
N ILE A 435 43.47 -2.50 -1.85
CA ILE A 435 44.16 -2.05 -3.08
C ILE A 435 45.23 -1.00 -2.75
N THR A 436 44.94 -0.06 -1.84
CA THR A 436 45.93 0.95 -1.42
C THR A 436 47.09 0.34 -0.62
N GLN A 437 46.81 -0.61 0.27
CA GLN A 437 47.87 -1.30 1.02
C GLN A 437 48.78 -2.14 0.11
N ASP A 438 48.23 -2.81 -0.89
CA ASP A 438 49.03 -3.58 -1.86
C ASP A 438 49.89 -2.66 -2.75
N GLN A 439 49.39 -1.47 -3.11
CA GLN A 439 50.16 -0.45 -3.84
C GLN A 439 51.29 0.16 -2.99
N ASP A 440 51.03 0.46 -1.71
CA ASP A 440 52.04 0.99 -0.79
C ASP A 440 53.17 -0.04 -0.51
N ILE A 441 52.83 -1.35 -0.52
CA ILE A 441 53.79 -2.45 -0.37
C ILE A 441 54.62 -2.65 -1.65
N GLU A 442 54.05 -2.46 -2.84
CA GLU A 442 54.81 -2.49 -4.09
C GLU A 442 55.77 -1.31 -4.21
N GLU A 443 55.34 -0.08 -3.88
CA GLU A 443 56.20 1.11 -3.91
C GLU A 443 57.35 1.02 -2.89
N THR A 444 57.11 0.53 -1.66
CA THR A 444 58.19 0.34 -0.68
C THR A 444 59.16 -0.80 -1.02
N ASN A 445 58.74 -1.78 -1.84
CA ASN A 445 59.63 -2.84 -2.33
C ASN A 445 60.47 -2.39 -3.54
N ASP A 446 59.96 -1.50 -4.38
CA ASP A 446 60.72 -0.91 -5.48
C ASP A 446 61.75 0.11 -4.97
N GLU A 447 61.44 0.95 -3.98
CA GLU A 447 62.44 1.84 -3.34
C GLU A 447 63.59 1.08 -2.66
N LYS A 448 63.31 -0.13 -2.13
CA LYS A 448 64.36 -1.00 -1.56
C LYS A 448 65.18 -1.76 -2.59
N ARG A 449 64.74 -1.82 -3.85
CA ARG A 449 65.49 -2.41 -4.97
C ARG A 449 66.40 -1.41 -5.68
N GLU A 450 66.16 -0.11 -5.50
CA GLU A 450 66.99 0.96 -6.08
C GLU A 450 68.12 1.47 -5.16
N MET A 451 68.20 1.00 -3.91
CA MET A 451 69.39 1.09 -3.04
C MET A 451 70.21 -0.20 -3.08
#